data_AF-A0A7Z0S4Q3-F1
#
_entry.id   AF-A0A7Z0S4Q3-F1
#
_cell.length_a   1.000
_cell.length_b   1.000
_cell.length_c   1.000
_cell.angle_alpha   90.00
_cell.angle_beta   90.00
_cell.angle_gamma   90.00
#
_symmetry.space_group_name_H-M   'P 1'
#
loop_
_entity.id
_entity.type
_entity.pdbx_description
1 polymer ?
#
loop_
_entity_poly.entity_id
_entity_poly.type
_entity_poly.pdbx_seq_one_letter_code
_entity_poly.pdbx_strand_id
1 'polypeptide(L)' 'MAYGIDFRKRVLAYVEEGHTRQETARLFNISTNTLYTWENNRVCQEFCVNSKVEFECVY' A
#
# COMPACT_ATOMS: atom_id res chain seq x y z
N MET A 1 -15.45 -5.29 3.81
CA MET A 1 -15.38 -3.83 4.05
C MET A 1 -14.60 -3.20 2.90
N ALA A 2 -15.25 -2.38 2.08
CA ALA A 2 -14.61 -1.71 0.95
C ALA A 2 -14.31 -0.26 1.33
N TYR A 3 -13.03 0.09 1.33
CA TYR A 3 -12.61 1.47 1.46
C TYR A 3 -12.82 2.18 0.12
N GLY A 4 -13.25 3.44 0.16
CA GLY A 4 -13.38 4.25 -1.05
C GLY A 4 -12.05 4.36 -1.81
N ILE A 5 -12.12 4.41 -3.14
CA ILE A 5 -10.93 4.51 -4.00
C ILE A 5 -10.14 5.78 -3.69
N ASP A 6 -10.83 6.90 -3.41
CA ASP A 6 -10.20 8.18 -3.08
C ASP A 6 -9.42 8.12 -1.76
N PHE A 7 -9.94 7.36 -0.79
CA PHE A 7 -9.27 7.14 0.49
C PHE A 7 -8.00 6.33 0.29
N ARG A 8 -8.06 5.22 -0.47
CA ARG A 8 -6.89 4.40 -0.78
C ARG A 8 -5.79 5.20 -1.49
N LYS A 9 -6.16 6.01 -2.48
CA LYS A 9 -5.22 6.88 -3.20
C LYS A 9 -4.53 7.89 -2.28
N ARG A 10 -5.29 8.54 -1.39
CA ARG A 10 -4.74 9.48 -0.42
C ARG A 10 -3.74 8.81 0.52
N VAL A 11 -4.09 7.64 1.05
CA VAL A 11 -3.23 6.88 1.96
C VAL A 11 -1.93 6.46 1.25
N LEU A 12 -2.05 5.97 0.00
CA LEU A 12 -0.89 5.55 -0.79
C LEU A 12 0.03 6.73 -1.16
N ALA A 13 -0.53 7.88 -1.53
CA ALA A 13 0.25 9.09 -1.79
C ALA A 13 1.07 9.51 -0.55
N TYR A 14 0.46 9.41 0.63
CA TYR A 14 1.12 9.73 1.90
C TYR A 14 2.30 8.79 2.21
N VAL A 15 2.19 7.51 1.83
CA VAL A 15 3.30 6.54 1.95
C VAL A 15 4.40 6.84 0.92
N GLU A 16 4.03 7.21 -0.30
CA GLU A 16 4.98 7.60 -1.37
C GLU A 16 5.75 8.89 -1.04
N GLU A 17 5.19 9.78 -0.23
CA GLU A 17 5.87 10.99 0.28
C GLU A 17 7.02 10.68 1.27
N GLY A 18 7.23 9.40 1.61
CA GLY A 18 8.35 8.95 2.43
C GLY A 18 8.01 8.73 3.91
N HIS A 19 6.72 8.78 4.26
CA HIS A 19 6.27 8.49 5.62
C HIS A 19 6.29 6.99 5.92
N THR A 20 6.53 6.66 7.19
CA THR A 20 6.52 5.26 7.62
C THR A 20 5.11 4.68 7.60
N ARG A 21 5.00 3.40 7.22
CA ARG A 21 3.73 2.66 7.18
C ARG A 21 3.01 2.65 8.54
N GLN A 22 3.79 2.61 9.63
CA GLN A 22 3.26 2.61 11.00
C GLN A 22 2.66 3.96 11.41
N GLU A 23 3.25 5.06 10.94
CA GLU A 23 2.74 6.41 11.18
C GLU A 23 1.47 6.65 10.36
N THR A 24 1.49 6.25 9.09
CA THR A 24 0.33 6.29 8.19
C THR A 24 -0.83 5.46 8.74
N ALA A 25 -0.57 4.23 9.18
CA ALA A 25 -1.57 3.36 9.80
C ALA A 25 -2.24 4.03 11.02
N ARG A 26 -1.44 4.67 11.88
CA ARG A 26 -1.93 5.41 13.05
C ARG A 26 -2.74 6.65 12.66
N LEU A 27 -2.26 7.41 11.68
CA LEU A 27 -2.90 8.65 11.23
C LEU A 27 -4.26 8.38 10.58
N PHE A 28 -4.34 7.35 9.74
CA PHE A 28 -5.55 6.96 9.03
C PHE A 28 -6.44 5.97 9.79
N ASN A 29 -6.05 5.56 11.01
CA ASN A 29 -6.73 4.52 11.80
C ASN A 29 -7.01 3.23 11.02
N ILE A 30 -6.02 2.79 10.24
CA ILE A 30 -6.09 1.54 9.47
C ILE A 30 -5.03 0.57 9.97
N SER A 31 -5.31 -0.73 9.81
CA SER A 31 -4.35 -1.77 10.13
C SER A 31 -3.17 -1.72 9.15
N THR A 32 -1.95 -1.91 9.64
CA THR A 32 -0.75 -2.07 8.79
C THR A 32 -0.93 -3.20 7.77
N ASN A 33 -1.61 -4.28 8.15
CA ASN A 33 -1.96 -5.38 7.25
C ASN A 33 -2.77 -4.93 6.02
N THR A 34 -3.64 -3.93 6.19
CA THR A 34 -4.43 -3.36 5.09
C THR A 34 -3.54 -2.57 4.12
N LEU A 35 -2.54 -1.84 4.63
CA LEU A 35 -1.52 -1.18 3.80
C LEU A 35 -0.70 -2.19 2.99
N TYR A 36 -0.22 -3.27 3.62
CA TYR A 36 0.48 -4.36 2.92
C TYR A 36 -0.38 -4.97 1.81
N THR A 37 -1.68 -5.19 2.08
CA THR A 37 -2.62 -5.72 1.09
C THR A 37 -2.80 -4.74 -0.08
N TRP A 38 -2.79 -3.44 0.16
CA TRP A 38 -2.92 -2.43 -0.90
C TRP A 38 -1.64 -2.27 -1.72
N GLU A 39 -0.47 -2.30 -1.08
CA GLU A 39 0.82 -2.34 -1.79
C GLU A 39 0.90 -3.60 -2.66
N ASN A 40 0.55 -4.76 -2.12
CA ASN A 40 0.55 -6.02 -2.88
C ASN A 40 -0.50 -6.03 -4.01
N ASN A 41 -1.67 -5.43 -3.80
CA ASN A 41 -2.68 -5.28 -4.86
C ASN A 41 -2.25 -4.29 -5.96
N ARG A 42 -1.46 -3.25 -5.67
CA ARG A 42 -0.83 -2.42 -6.72
C ARG A 42 0.09 -3.29 -7.56
N VAL A 43 0.92 -4.10 -6.91
CA VAL A 43 1.80 -5.04 -7.59
C VAL A 43 0.99 -6.02 -8.43
N CYS A 44 -0.13 -6.59 -7.97
CA CYS A 44 -0.96 -7.46 -8.83
C CYS A 44 -1.67 -6.73 -9.99
N GLN A 45 -1.98 -5.44 -9.85
CA GLN A 45 -2.54 -4.64 -10.95
C GLN A 45 -1.46 -4.31 -12.01
N GLU A 46 -0.21 -4.13 -11.59
CA GLU A 46 0.95 -3.95 -12.47
C GLU A 46 1.56 -5.27 -12.97
N PHE A 47 1.46 -6.39 -12.24
CA PHE A 47 2.01 -7.70 -12.63
C PHE A 47 1.21 -8.38 -13.74
N CYS A 48 -0.06 -8.01 -13.93
CA CYS A 48 -0.77 -8.37 -15.16
C CYS A 48 -0.22 -7.62 -16.39
N VAL A 49 0.57 -6.55 -16.21
CA VAL A 49 1.13 -5.73 -17.29
C VAL A 49 2.65 -5.93 -17.45
N ASN A 50 3.41 -6.18 -16.38
CA ASN A 50 4.87 -6.36 -16.48
C ASN A 50 5.38 -7.44 -15.52
N SER A 51 5.79 -8.56 -16.10
CA SER A 51 6.56 -9.62 -15.46
C SER A 51 7.91 -9.08 -14.94
N LYS A 52 8.33 -9.58 -13.77
CA LYS A 52 9.60 -9.34 -13.02
C LYS A 52 9.67 -7.99 -12.30
N VAL A 53 9.69 -8.01 -10.97
CA VAL A 53 10.92 -7.84 -10.16
C VAL A 53 10.65 -8.39 -8.75
N GLU A 54 11.47 -9.36 -8.31
CA GLU A 54 11.60 -9.74 -6.91
C GLU A 54 12.08 -8.55 -6.10
N PHE A 55 11.36 -8.16 -5.05
CA PHE A 55 12.02 -7.52 -3.93
C PHE A 55 11.50 -8.12 -2.64
N GLU A 56 12.33 -9.00 -2.08
CA GLU A 56 12.42 -9.22 -0.65
C GLU A 56 12.32 -7.87 0.08
N CYS A 57 11.34 -7.74 0.95
CA CYS A 57 11.48 -6.91 2.13
C CYS A 57 11.39 -7.85 3.33
N VAL A 58 12.54 -8.42 3.66
CA VAL A 58 12.87 -8.88 5.02
C VAL A 58 12.65 -7.71 5.96
N TYR A 59 11.61 -7.81 6.79
CA TYR A 59 11.63 -7.62 8.25
C TYR A 59 10.27 -8.01 8.85
#